data_AF-C4XTK7-F1
#
_entry.id   AF-C4XTK7-F1
#
_cell.length_a   1.000
_cell.length_b   1.000
_cell.length_c   1.000
_cell.angle_alpha   90.00
_cell.angle_beta   90.00
_cell.angle_gamma   90.00
#
_symmetry.space_group_name_H-M   'P 1'
#
loop_
_entity.id
_entity.type
_entity.pdbx_description
1 polymer ?
#
loop_
_entity_poly.entity_id
_entity_poly.type
_entity_poly.pdbx_seq_one_letter_code
_entity_poly.pdbx_strand_id
1 'polypeptide(L)'
;MPKLLEGLRHLFNPLHVACRLQDWGLSRATARRACAVWEWFYRRPRVALVALATALVLFCCQAARAGHARPEKHYQALWCAEAGGALETTPRPGLRVDCETADHAVEFDFAAKWAEAVGQSLAYAGATGKRAGIVLILERPGDSRFLDKLRFAIASGGLDIDVWAMGAGVEVGHGR
;
A
#
# COMPACT_ATOMS: atom_id res chain seq x y z
N MET A 1 -6.43 2.48 48.34
CA MET A 1 -5.42 1.79 47.51
C MET A 1 -5.10 0.35 47.92
N PRO A 2 -4.92 -0.04 49.20
CA PRO A 2 -4.51 -1.42 49.55
C PRO A 2 -5.57 -2.49 49.21
N LYS A 3 -6.86 -2.22 49.46
CA LYS A 3 -7.96 -3.14 49.12
C LYS A 3 -8.10 -3.42 47.62
N LEU A 4 -7.75 -2.46 46.76
CA LEU A 4 -7.79 -2.63 45.30
C LEU A 4 -6.67 -3.57 44.84
N LEU A 5 -5.46 -3.37 45.37
CA LEU A 5 -4.30 -4.22 45.10
C LEU A 5 -4.50 -5.66 45.61
N GLU A 6 -5.09 -5.82 46.79
CA GLU A 6 -5.47 -7.13 47.33
C GLU A 6 -6.54 -7.81 46.48
N GLY A 7 -7.56 -7.06 46.05
CA GLY A 7 -8.58 -7.55 45.13
C GLY A 7 -8.01 -8.01 43.80
N LEU A 8 -7.07 -7.26 43.22
CA LEU A 8 -6.39 -7.62 41.97
C LEU A 8 -5.51 -8.86 42.16
N ARG A 9 -4.74 -8.95 43.26
CA ARG A 9 -3.92 -10.13 43.56
C ARG A 9 -4.76 -11.40 43.72
N HIS A 10 -5.96 -11.28 44.27
CA HIS A 10 -6.90 -12.39 44.39
C HIS A 10 -7.54 -12.78 43.06
N LEU A 11 -7.92 -11.79 42.23
CA LEU A 11 -8.53 -12.03 40.92
C LEU A 11 -7.54 -12.69 39.95
N PHE A 12 -6.28 -12.27 39.97
CA PHE A 12 -5.20 -12.81 39.16
C PHE A 12 -4.48 -14.00 39.80
N ASN A 13 -4.99 -14.50 40.93
CA ASN A 13 -4.52 -15.73 41.52
C ASN A 13 -4.71 -16.89 40.51
N PRO A 14 -3.67 -17.69 40.26
CA PRO A 14 -3.73 -18.82 39.33
C PRO A 14 -4.91 -19.76 39.49
N LEU A 15 -5.37 -19.98 40.73
CA LEU A 15 -6.55 -20.81 41.00
C LEU A 15 -7.81 -20.18 40.41
N HIS A 16 -7.97 -18.87 40.58
CA HIS A 16 -9.12 -18.13 40.05
C HIS A 16 -9.07 -17.95 38.54
N VAL A 17 -7.88 -17.73 37.98
CA VAL A 17 -7.69 -17.70 36.52
C VAL A 17 -8.08 -19.06 35.91
N ALA A 18 -7.73 -20.17 36.55
CA ALA A 18 -8.08 -21.51 36.07
C ALA A 18 -9.59 -21.78 36.09
N CYS A 19 -10.29 -21.31 37.13
CA CYS A 19 -11.74 -21.40 37.24
C CYS A 19 -12.41 -20.56 36.15
N ARG A 20 -11.96 -19.32 35.93
CA ARG A 20 -12.52 -18.44 34.89
C ARG A 20 -12.33 -18.97 33.47
N LEU A 21 -11.20 -19.59 33.18
CA LEU A 21 -10.98 -20.22 31.88
C LEU A 21 -11.92 -21.41 31.65
N GLN A 22 -12.26 -22.15 32.72
CA GLN A 22 -13.26 -23.22 32.65
C GLN A 22 -14.68 -22.67 32.47
N ASP A 23 -15.02 -21.55 33.13
CA ASP A 23 -16.29 -20.83 32.91
C ASP A 23 -16.45 -20.38 31.45
N TRP A 24 -15.34 -20.13 30.73
CA TRP A 24 -15.30 -19.83 29.30
C TRP A 24 -15.29 -21.08 28.39
N GLY A 25 -15.50 -22.27 28.94
CA GLY A 25 -15.66 -23.51 28.19
C GLY A 25 -14.34 -24.23 27.85
N LEU A 26 -13.20 -23.82 28.42
CA LEU A 26 -11.95 -24.57 28.24
C LEU A 26 -11.95 -25.86 29.07
N SER A 27 -11.43 -26.94 28.50
CA SER A 27 -11.21 -28.17 29.24
C SER A 27 -10.29 -27.94 30.45
N ARG A 28 -10.51 -28.70 31.53
CA ARG A 28 -9.70 -28.61 32.76
C ARG A 28 -8.20 -28.78 32.50
N ALA A 29 -7.83 -29.60 31.52
CA ALA A 29 -6.43 -29.78 31.12
C ALA A 29 -5.86 -28.53 30.43
N THR A 30 -6.63 -27.93 29.51
CA THR A 30 -6.24 -26.71 28.80
C THR A 30 -6.14 -25.50 29.74
N ALA A 31 -7.12 -25.33 30.64
CA ALA A 31 -7.14 -24.26 31.62
C ALA A 31 -5.94 -24.33 32.58
N ARG A 32 -5.55 -25.53 33.03
CA ARG A 32 -4.35 -25.73 33.85
C ARG A 32 -3.06 -25.40 33.11
N ARG A 33 -2.93 -25.80 31.83
CA ARG A 33 -1.77 -25.47 31.01
C ARG A 33 -1.64 -23.96 30.78
N ALA A 34 -2.75 -23.29 30.47
CA ALA A 34 -2.80 -21.83 30.34
C ALA A 34 -2.45 -21.12 31.66
N CYS A 35 -2.90 -21.65 32.81
CA CYS A 35 -2.55 -21.09 34.12
C CYS A 35 -1.09 -21.29 34.49
N ALA A 36 -0.46 -22.41 34.10
CA ALA A 36 0.97 -22.60 34.32
C ALA A 36 1.82 -21.57 33.54
N VAL A 37 1.40 -21.23 32.31
CA VAL A 37 2.01 -20.16 31.52
C VAL A 37 1.78 -18.80 32.18
N TRP A 38 0.54 -18.52 32.62
CA TRP A 38 0.20 -17.30 33.37
C TRP A 38 1.03 -17.15 34.65
N GLU A 39 1.16 -18.21 35.45
CA GLU A 39 1.99 -18.26 36.65
C GLU A 39 3.45 -17.94 36.36
N TRP A 40 3.98 -18.48 35.27
CA TRP A 40 5.35 -18.25 34.87
C TRP A 40 5.62 -16.77 34.55
N PHE A 41 4.70 -16.11 33.83
CA PHE A 41 4.77 -14.67 33.56
C PHE A 41 4.54 -13.83 34.82
N TYR A 42 3.54 -14.17 35.64
CA TYR A 42 3.16 -13.46 36.85
C TYR A 42 4.25 -13.50 37.93
N ARG A 43 4.96 -14.63 38.09
CA ARG A 43 6.06 -14.77 39.06
C ARG A 43 7.39 -14.20 38.58
N ARG A 44 7.53 -13.88 37.29
CA ARG A 44 8.78 -13.37 36.71
C ARG A 44 8.55 -12.01 36.04
N PRO A 45 8.40 -10.93 36.83
CA PRO A 45 8.06 -9.60 36.30
C PRO A 45 9.08 -9.12 35.26
N ARG A 46 10.36 -9.48 35.40
CA ARG A 46 11.41 -9.15 34.41
C ARG A 46 11.16 -9.80 33.05
N VAL A 47 10.67 -11.04 33.01
CA VAL A 47 10.38 -11.76 31.76
C VAL A 47 9.15 -11.17 31.08
N ALA A 48 8.11 -10.85 31.84
CA ALA A 48 6.93 -10.15 31.32
C ALA A 48 7.30 -8.77 30.74
N LEU A 49 8.18 -8.04 31.41
CA LEU A 49 8.64 -6.71 30.97
C LEU A 49 9.50 -6.79 29.71
N VAL A 50 10.41 -7.78 29.61
CA VAL A 50 11.18 -8.05 28.38
C VAL A 50 10.25 -8.48 27.25
N ALA A 51 9.30 -9.39 27.48
CA ALA A 51 8.36 -9.82 26.46
C ALA A 51 7.48 -8.66 25.94
N LEU A 52 7.01 -7.79 26.84
CA LEU A 52 6.27 -6.58 26.49
C LEU A 52 7.13 -5.60 25.71
N ALA A 53 8.37 -5.36 26.14
CA ALA A 53 9.31 -4.48 25.44
C ALA A 53 9.63 -5.01 24.03
N THR A 54 9.87 -6.31 23.88
CA THR A 54 10.10 -6.95 22.57
C THR A 54 8.87 -6.82 21.67
N ALA A 55 7.66 -7.05 22.19
CA ALA A 55 6.43 -6.89 21.42
C ALA A 55 6.21 -5.42 20.96
N LEU A 56 6.51 -4.45 21.83
CA LEU A 56 6.46 -3.03 21.50
C LEU A 56 7.49 -2.64 20.43
N VAL A 57 8.72 -3.15 20.52
CA VAL A 57 9.76 -2.93 19.50
C VAL A 57 9.32 -3.53 18.15
N LEU A 58 8.84 -4.77 18.14
CA LEU A 58 8.33 -5.41 16.91
C LEU A 58 7.13 -4.65 16.31
N PHE A 59 6.24 -4.12 17.14
CA PHE A 59 5.11 -3.29 16.70
C PHE A 59 5.57 -1.93 16.14
N CYS A 60 6.58 -1.30 16.77
CA CYS A 60 7.19 -0.06 16.27
C CYS A 60 7.95 -0.25 14.95
N CYS A 61 8.48 -1.46 14.69
CA CYS A 61 9.15 -1.79 13.43
C CYS A 61 8.21 -1.95 12.21
N GLN A 62 6.89 -1.79 12.38
CA GLN A 62 5.93 -1.79 11.26
C GLN A 62 6.01 -0.53 10.37
N ALA A 63 6.98 0.36 10.59
CA ALA A 63 7.15 1.63 9.91
C ALA A 63 7.81 1.53 8.51
N ALA A 64 7.55 0.46 7.76
CA ALA A 64 7.83 0.40 6.34
C ALA A 64 6.52 0.17 5.57
N ARG A 65 5.74 1.24 5.40
CA ARG A 65 4.54 1.19 4.56
C ARG A 65 4.97 1.00 3.10
N ALA A 66 4.69 -0.18 2.54
CA ALA A 66 4.82 -0.49 1.13
C ALA A 66 3.67 0.14 0.30
N GLY A 67 3.49 1.45 0.41
CA GLY A 67 2.47 2.21 -0.31
C GLY A 67 3.06 3.31 -1.18
N HIS A 68 2.26 3.82 -2.12
CA HIS A 68 2.64 4.95 -2.97
C HIS A 68 2.88 6.22 -2.15
N ALA A 69 3.83 7.05 -2.58
CA ALA A 69 4.16 8.30 -1.90
C ALA A 69 3.01 9.32 -2.00
N ARG A 70 2.32 9.34 -3.14
CA ARG A 70 1.12 10.14 -3.41
C ARG A 70 0.09 9.29 -4.14
N PRO A 71 -1.22 9.61 -4.05
CA PRO A 71 -2.22 8.97 -4.89
C PRO A 71 -2.04 9.39 -6.36
N GLU A 72 -2.42 8.52 -7.29
CA GLU A 72 -2.36 8.77 -8.75
C GLU A 72 -2.99 10.11 -9.17
N LYS A 73 -4.15 10.45 -8.58
CA LYS A 73 -4.86 11.71 -8.82
C LYS A 73 -4.02 12.97 -8.58
N HIS A 74 -3.03 12.90 -7.68
CA HIS A 74 -2.09 14.00 -7.46
C HIS A 74 -1.23 14.25 -8.71
N TYR A 75 -0.72 13.18 -9.31
CA TYR A 75 0.14 13.23 -10.50
C TYR A 75 -0.66 13.60 -11.75
N GLN A 76 -1.84 13.01 -11.94
CA GLN A 76 -2.80 13.36 -13.00
C GLN A 76 -3.09 14.86 -12.99
N ALA A 77 -3.49 15.41 -11.83
CA ALA A 77 -3.87 16.82 -11.73
C ALA A 77 -2.70 17.76 -12.04
N LEU A 78 -1.49 17.42 -11.60
CA LEU A 78 -0.30 18.23 -11.84
C LEU A 78 0.07 18.26 -13.32
N TRP A 79 0.25 17.08 -13.93
CA TRP A 79 0.69 16.98 -15.31
C TRP A 79 -0.38 17.47 -16.29
N CYS A 80 -1.64 17.14 -16.06
CA CYS A 80 -2.73 17.54 -16.95
C CYS A 80 -2.92 19.06 -16.98
N ALA A 81 -2.79 19.72 -15.82
CA ALA A 81 -2.84 21.17 -15.76
C ALA A 81 -1.69 21.83 -16.52
N GLU A 82 -0.46 21.29 -16.40
CA GLU A 82 0.72 21.77 -17.14
C GLU A 82 0.58 21.55 -18.65
N ALA A 83 -0.01 20.43 -19.06
CA ALA A 83 -0.30 20.10 -20.45
C ALA A 83 -1.52 20.84 -21.04
N GLY A 84 -2.20 21.67 -20.24
CA GLY A 84 -3.41 22.39 -20.66
C GLY A 84 -4.59 21.47 -21.00
N GLY A 85 -4.66 20.30 -20.36
CA GLY A 85 -5.68 19.28 -20.60
C GLY A 85 -6.89 19.38 -19.65
N ALA A 86 -7.91 18.58 -19.96
CA ALA A 86 -9.09 18.36 -19.14
C ALA A 86 -8.99 17.00 -18.42
N LEU A 87 -9.22 17.00 -17.10
CA LEU A 87 -9.14 15.80 -16.26
C LEU A 87 -10.43 14.96 -16.32
N GLU A 88 -10.27 13.64 -16.20
CA GLU A 88 -11.34 12.67 -15.96
C GLU A 88 -12.52 12.79 -16.94
N THR A 89 -12.26 13.04 -18.22
CA THR A 89 -13.27 13.17 -19.26
C THR A 89 -13.90 11.82 -19.61
N THR A 90 -15.13 11.82 -20.12
CA THR A 90 -15.88 10.60 -20.45
C THR A 90 -16.37 10.67 -21.90
N PRO A 91 -15.53 10.29 -22.88
CA PRO A 91 -15.89 10.37 -24.30
C PRO A 91 -16.99 9.37 -24.70
N ARG A 92 -17.16 8.28 -23.93
CA ARG A 92 -18.27 7.34 -24.09
C ARG A 92 -18.67 6.71 -22.75
N PRO A 93 -19.89 6.18 -22.60
CA PRO A 93 -20.32 5.52 -21.38
C PRO A 93 -19.36 4.38 -20.98
N GLY A 94 -18.95 4.38 -19.71
CA GLY A 94 -18.07 3.34 -19.14
C GLY A 94 -16.59 3.47 -19.50
N LEU A 95 -16.17 4.56 -20.15
CA LEU A 95 -14.75 4.85 -20.41
C LEU A 95 -14.43 6.26 -19.94
N ARG A 96 -13.48 6.36 -19.01
CA ARG A 96 -13.02 7.63 -18.43
C ARG A 96 -11.55 7.79 -18.77
N VAL A 97 -11.20 8.88 -19.45
CA VAL A 97 -9.82 9.24 -19.77
C VAL A 97 -9.27 10.08 -18.64
N ASP A 98 -8.07 9.77 -18.16
CA ASP A 98 -7.47 10.48 -17.03
C ASP A 98 -7.16 11.95 -17.35
N CYS A 99 -6.58 12.20 -18.53
CA CYS A 99 -6.35 13.55 -19.04
C CYS A 99 -6.50 13.59 -20.57
N GLU A 100 -7.30 14.54 -21.05
CA GLU A 100 -7.42 14.84 -22.48
C GLU A 100 -6.81 16.20 -22.81
N THR A 101 -5.77 16.23 -23.64
CA THR A 101 -5.21 17.48 -24.20
C THR A 101 -5.85 17.80 -25.55
N ALA A 102 -5.35 18.80 -26.25
CA ALA A 102 -5.79 19.09 -27.62
C ALA A 102 -5.56 17.92 -28.59
N ASP A 103 -4.50 17.14 -28.36
CA ASP A 103 -3.98 16.15 -29.31
C ASP A 103 -3.84 14.72 -28.74
N HIS A 104 -3.91 14.55 -27.42
CA HIS A 104 -3.77 13.24 -26.77
C HIS A 104 -4.95 12.89 -25.85
N ALA A 105 -5.18 11.60 -25.72
CA ALA A 105 -5.91 10.99 -24.63
C ALA A 105 -4.92 10.17 -23.80
N VAL A 106 -4.65 10.65 -22.58
CA VAL A 106 -3.52 10.22 -21.75
C VAL A 106 -4.02 9.37 -20.59
N GLU A 107 -3.39 8.22 -20.43
CA GLU A 107 -3.54 7.33 -19.28
C GLU A 107 -2.42 7.57 -18.26
N PHE A 108 -2.74 7.52 -16.97
CA PHE A 108 -1.76 7.57 -15.89
C PHE A 108 -1.74 6.26 -15.12
N ASP A 109 -0.54 5.77 -14.83
CA ASP A 109 -0.42 4.55 -14.04
C ASP A 109 0.92 4.51 -13.30
N PHE A 110 0.95 3.85 -12.15
CA PHE A 110 2.21 3.58 -11.47
C PHE A 110 3.06 2.57 -12.23
N ALA A 111 4.38 2.67 -12.09
CA ALA A 111 5.36 1.86 -12.81
C ALA A 111 5.02 0.36 -12.89
N ALA A 112 4.53 -0.24 -11.81
CA ALA A 112 4.19 -1.67 -11.76
C ALA A 112 3.02 -2.05 -12.71
N LYS A 113 2.15 -1.11 -13.06
CA LYS A 113 0.98 -1.26 -13.94
C LYS A 113 1.24 -0.88 -15.39
N TRP A 114 2.51 -0.71 -15.80
CA TRP A 114 2.89 -0.31 -17.17
C TRP A 114 2.19 -1.09 -18.30
N ALA A 115 1.91 -2.39 -18.10
CA ALA A 115 1.27 -3.22 -19.12
C ALA A 115 -0.23 -2.93 -19.28
N GLU A 116 -0.91 -2.56 -18.19
CA GLU A 116 -2.32 -2.17 -18.19
C GLU A 116 -2.50 -0.82 -18.90
N ALA A 117 -1.57 0.12 -18.66
CA ALA A 117 -1.56 1.43 -19.27
C ALA A 117 -1.52 1.40 -20.82
N VAL A 118 -0.86 0.39 -21.41
CA VAL A 118 -0.85 0.18 -22.87
C VAL A 118 -2.27 -0.09 -23.40
N GLY A 119 -3.02 -0.96 -22.72
CA GLY A 119 -4.38 -1.28 -23.13
C GLY A 119 -5.33 -0.09 -22.98
N GLN A 120 -5.25 0.61 -21.85
CA GLN A 120 -6.11 1.76 -21.55
C GLN A 120 -5.85 2.93 -22.52
N SER A 121 -4.58 3.32 -22.71
CA SER A 121 -4.22 4.42 -23.62
C SER A 121 -4.71 4.19 -25.06
N LEU A 122 -4.59 2.96 -25.59
CA LEU A 122 -5.13 2.61 -26.91
C LEU A 122 -6.66 2.69 -26.95
N ALA A 123 -7.34 2.21 -25.89
CA ALA A 123 -8.79 2.33 -25.78
C ALA A 123 -9.24 3.81 -25.75
N TYR A 124 -8.48 4.67 -25.08
CA TYR A 124 -8.77 6.10 -24.93
C TYR A 124 -8.57 6.84 -26.26
N ALA A 125 -7.47 6.57 -26.94
CA ALA A 125 -7.22 7.07 -28.30
C ALA A 125 -8.34 6.68 -29.26
N GLY A 126 -8.75 5.40 -29.25
CA GLY A 126 -9.85 4.92 -30.09
C GLY A 126 -11.21 5.57 -29.78
N ALA A 127 -11.47 5.93 -28.52
CA ALA A 127 -12.72 6.55 -28.11
C ALA A 127 -12.78 8.07 -28.41
N THR A 128 -11.63 8.73 -28.41
CA THR A 128 -11.52 10.20 -28.56
C THR A 128 -11.11 10.64 -29.97
N GLY A 129 -10.49 9.74 -30.74
CA GLY A 129 -9.83 10.07 -32.01
C GLY A 129 -8.49 10.80 -31.85
N LYS A 130 -7.99 10.93 -30.62
CA LYS A 130 -6.70 11.56 -30.29
C LYS A 130 -5.57 10.54 -30.28
N ARG A 131 -4.32 11.00 -30.21
CA ARG A 131 -3.16 10.10 -30.04
C ARG A 131 -3.18 9.47 -28.64
N ALA A 132 -2.68 8.25 -28.56
CA ALA A 132 -2.53 7.55 -27.28
C ALA A 132 -1.33 8.13 -26.52
N GLY A 133 -1.54 8.47 -25.25
CA GLY A 133 -0.49 8.92 -24.35
C GLY A 133 -0.44 8.09 -23.08
N ILE A 134 0.76 7.87 -22.54
CA ILE A 134 0.97 7.27 -21.23
C ILE A 134 1.92 8.14 -20.40
N VAL A 135 1.50 8.51 -19.20
CA VAL A 135 2.39 9.07 -18.18
C VAL A 135 2.64 8.00 -17.11
N LEU A 136 3.85 7.44 -17.10
CA LEU A 136 4.23 6.41 -16.14
C LEU A 136 4.82 7.05 -14.87
N ILE A 137 4.20 6.79 -13.72
CA ILE A 137 4.61 7.37 -12.43
C ILE A 137 5.69 6.48 -11.80
N LEU A 138 6.91 7.02 -11.69
CA LEU A 138 8.08 6.40 -11.08
C LEU A 138 8.33 7.02 -9.70
N GLU A 139 8.20 6.24 -8.63
CA GLU A 139 8.42 6.75 -7.26
C GLU A 139 9.74 6.26 -6.65
N ARG A 140 10.31 5.18 -7.19
CA ARG A 140 11.54 4.56 -6.68
C ARG A 140 12.60 4.48 -7.78
N PRO A 141 13.90 4.51 -7.43
CA PRO A 141 14.98 4.38 -8.42
C PRO A 141 14.87 3.12 -9.29
N GLY A 142 14.42 2.00 -8.71
CA GLY A 142 14.24 0.74 -9.44
C GLY A 142 12.99 0.66 -10.34
N ASP A 143 12.16 1.71 -10.40
CA ASP A 143 10.97 1.74 -11.24
C ASP A 143 11.30 2.00 -12.72
N SER A 144 12.50 2.53 -13.03
CA SER A 144 13.00 2.78 -14.40
C SER A 144 12.92 1.55 -15.31
N ARG A 145 13.17 0.35 -14.76
CA ARG A 145 13.02 -0.93 -15.49
C ARG A 145 11.63 -1.14 -16.10
N PHE A 146 10.59 -0.55 -15.52
CA PHE A 146 9.22 -0.64 -16.05
C PHE A 146 9.00 0.33 -17.20
N LEU A 147 9.63 1.51 -17.17
CA LEU A 147 9.66 2.42 -18.30
C LEU A 147 10.38 1.79 -19.50
N ASP A 148 11.48 1.08 -19.27
CA ASP A 148 12.19 0.35 -20.33
C ASP A 148 11.32 -0.76 -20.93
N LYS A 149 10.61 -1.52 -20.09
CA LYS A 149 9.64 -2.54 -20.56
C LYS A 149 8.51 -1.93 -21.38
N LEU A 150 7.95 -0.81 -20.93
CA LEU A 150 6.90 -0.09 -21.65
C LEU A 150 7.38 0.34 -23.04
N ARG A 151 8.53 1.02 -23.10
CA ARG A 151 9.13 1.47 -24.36
C ARG A 151 9.46 0.30 -25.29
N PHE A 152 10.02 -0.78 -24.74
CA PHE A 152 10.31 -1.99 -25.50
C PHE A 152 9.03 -2.61 -26.09
N ALA A 153 7.95 -2.71 -25.30
CA ALA A 153 6.68 -3.28 -25.74
C ALA A 153 6.03 -2.42 -26.85
N ILE A 154 6.03 -1.09 -26.68
CA ILE A 154 5.52 -0.14 -27.69
C ILE A 154 6.30 -0.28 -29.00
N ALA A 155 7.63 -0.24 -28.93
CA ALA A 155 8.49 -0.36 -30.11
C ALA A 155 8.34 -1.73 -30.79
N SER A 156 8.34 -2.81 -30.01
CA SER A 156 8.21 -4.18 -30.53
C SER A 156 6.83 -4.44 -31.13
N GLY A 157 5.79 -3.79 -30.59
CA GLY A 157 4.43 -3.87 -31.09
C GLY A 157 4.14 -2.92 -32.26
N GLY A 158 5.06 -2.02 -32.61
CA GLY A 158 4.83 -0.97 -33.60
C GLY A 158 3.67 -0.05 -33.22
N LEU A 159 3.49 0.20 -31.91
CA LEU A 159 2.39 1.00 -31.39
C LEU A 159 2.74 2.49 -31.43
N ASP A 160 1.78 3.31 -31.85
CA ASP A 160 1.90 4.77 -31.86
C ASP A 160 1.39 5.33 -30.52
N ILE A 161 2.24 5.27 -29.50
CA ILE A 161 1.94 5.73 -28.14
C ILE A 161 3.08 6.63 -27.66
N ASP A 162 2.73 7.88 -27.32
CA ASP A 162 3.66 8.83 -26.73
C ASP A 162 3.82 8.55 -25.21
N VAL A 163 5.06 8.54 -24.71
CA VAL A 163 5.37 8.14 -23.33
C VAL A 163 6.13 9.23 -22.58
N TRP A 164 5.59 9.60 -21.43
CA TRP A 164 6.24 10.46 -20.44
C TRP A 164 6.44 9.69 -19.13
N ALA A 165 7.35 10.18 -18.30
CA ALA A 165 7.56 9.68 -16.96
C ALA A 165 7.60 10.84 -15.97
N MET A 166 7.06 10.63 -14.77
CA MET A 166 7.06 11.63 -13.71
C MET A 166 7.23 10.99 -12.32
N GLY A 167 7.56 11.81 -11.32
CA GLY A 167 7.74 11.38 -9.94
C GLY A 167 9.20 11.34 -9.49
N ALA A 168 9.42 11.08 -8.20
CA ALA A 168 10.74 11.18 -7.57
C ALA A 168 11.72 10.08 -8.03
N GLY A 169 11.23 9.00 -8.63
CA GLY A 169 12.03 7.91 -9.17
C GLY A 169 12.51 8.12 -10.60
N VAL A 170 12.13 9.23 -11.25
CA VAL A 170 12.68 9.59 -12.56
C VAL A 170 14.14 9.97 -12.39
N GLU A 171 15.04 9.16 -12.97
CA GLU A 171 16.44 9.56 -13.08
C GLU A 171 16.51 10.79 -13.99
N VAL A 172 16.93 11.93 -13.43
CA VAL A 172 17.17 13.15 -14.19
C VAL A 172 18.43 12.92 -15.03
N GLY A 173 18.27 12.20 -16.14
CA GLY A 173 19.21 12.21 -17.24
C GLY A 173 19.29 13.64 -17.74
N HIS A 174 20.48 14.23 -17.64
CA HIS A 174 20.82 15.55 -18.16
C HIS A 174 20.12 15.80 -19.50
N GLY A 175 19.28 16.84 -19.53
CA GLY A 175 18.66 17.30 -20.75
C GLY A 175 19.71 17.58 -21.83
N ARG A 176 19.45 17.06 -23.01
CA ARG A 176 19.40 17.79 -24.28
C ARG A 176 18.91 16.89 -25.39
#